data_AF-A0A7L4RMG4-F1
#
_entry.id   AF-A0A7L4RMG4-F1
#
_cell.length_a   1.000
_cell.length_b   1.000
_cell.length_c   1.000
_cell.angle_alpha   90.00
_cell.angle_beta   90.00
_cell.angle_gamma   90.00
#
_symmetry.space_group_name_H-M   'P 1'
#
loop_
_entity.id
_entity.type
_entity.pdbx_description
1 polymer ?
#
loop_
_entity_poly.entity_id
_entity_poly.type
_entity_poly.pdbx_seq_one_letter_code
_entity_poly.pdbx_strand_id
1 'polypeptide(L)'
;MAKSKRLLVLCVDVDDDLGEKTGIRGPVIGKKASIEAGTKLALADPEDSDSNSIFQAVKAFDELRERGNEVEIAIVTGSARLGYEADANVVKQLERMIKDFQPEACIFVSDGASDERLLPLI
;
A
#
# COMPACT_ATOMS: atom_id res chain seq x y z
N MET A 1 8.65 28.92 3.97
CA MET A 1 7.71 27.92 3.39
C MET A 1 8.27 26.55 3.70
N ALA A 2 7.48 25.63 4.24
CA ALA A 2 7.95 24.28 4.52
C ALA A 2 8.41 23.63 3.20
N LYS A 3 9.57 22.95 3.22
CA LYS A 3 10.11 22.26 2.05
C LYS A 3 9.15 21.15 1.66
N SER A 4 8.68 21.14 0.41
CA SER A 4 7.89 20.03 -0.14
C SER A 4 8.74 18.76 -0.11
N LYS A 5 8.20 17.68 0.47
CA LYS A 5 8.84 16.37 0.51
C LYS A 5 8.20 15.42 -0.48
N ARG A 6 8.97 14.46 -0.99
CA ARG A 6 8.45 13.27 -1.66
C ARG A 6 8.06 12.20 -0.66
N LEU A 7 6.78 11.91 -0.54
CA LEU A 7 6.22 10.98 0.44
C LEU A 7 5.55 9.81 -0.26
N LEU A 8 5.90 8.59 0.13
CA LEU A 8 5.17 7.40 -0.29
C LEU A 8 4.17 7.02 0.78
N VAL A 9 2.88 6.92 0.44
CA VAL A 9 1.88 6.26 1.29
C VAL A 9 1.81 4.81 0.85
N LEU A 10 2.24 3.89 1.72
CA LEU A 10 2.34 2.47 1.43
C LEU A 10 1.30 1.71 2.25
N CYS A 11 0.32 1.13 1.57
CA CYS A 11 -0.55 0.10 2.13
C CYS A 11 0.06 -1.26 1.82
N VAL A 12 0.04 -2.18 2.78
CA VAL A 12 0.51 -3.55 2.56
C VAL A 12 -0.60 -4.54 2.88
N ASP A 13 -0.65 -5.61 2.08
CA ASP A 13 -1.49 -6.79 2.24
C ASP A 13 -0.53 -7.99 2.12
N VAL A 14 -0.12 -8.57 3.25
CA VAL A 14 0.92 -9.62 3.27
C VAL A 14 0.44 -10.95 2.68
N ASP A 15 -0.82 -11.30 2.86
CA ASP A 15 -1.40 -12.58 2.44
C ASP A 15 -2.05 -12.56 1.07
N ASP A 16 -1.94 -11.44 0.34
CA ASP A 16 -2.42 -11.26 -1.03
C ASP A 16 -3.94 -11.41 -1.13
N ASP A 17 -4.68 -10.99 -0.11
CA ASP A 17 -6.15 -11.02 -0.07
C ASP A 17 -6.76 -10.18 -1.20
N LEU A 18 -6.14 -9.03 -1.54
CA LEU A 18 -6.51 -8.25 -2.72
C LEU A 18 -6.36 -9.06 -4.01
N GLY A 19 -5.26 -9.80 -4.14
CA GLY A 19 -4.96 -10.64 -5.29
C GLY A 19 -5.91 -11.82 -5.42
N GLU A 20 -6.08 -12.59 -4.35
CA GLU A 20 -6.88 -13.80 -4.30
C GLU A 20 -8.38 -13.51 -4.46
N LYS A 21 -8.89 -12.46 -3.80
CA LYS A 21 -10.33 -12.15 -3.79
C LYS A 21 -10.78 -11.33 -4.99
N THR A 22 -9.88 -10.54 -5.59
CA THR A 22 -10.24 -9.61 -6.68
C THR A 22 -9.53 -9.83 -8.00
N GLY A 23 -8.42 -10.58 -8.03
CA GLY A 23 -7.57 -10.74 -9.21
C GLY A 23 -6.73 -9.52 -9.57
N ILE A 24 -6.72 -8.46 -8.74
CA ILE A 24 -5.86 -7.29 -8.91
C ILE A 24 -4.48 -7.62 -8.36
N ARG A 25 -3.44 -7.45 -9.16
CA ARG A 25 -2.06 -7.74 -8.75
C ARG A 25 -1.32 -6.48 -8.32
N GLY A 26 -0.57 -6.58 -7.22
CA GLY A 26 0.35 -5.54 -6.77
C GLY A 26 1.56 -5.35 -7.72
N PRO A 27 2.21 -4.17 -7.69
CA PRO A 27 1.83 -3.02 -6.89
C PRO A 27 0.74 -2.20 -7.59
N VAL A 28 -0.30 -1.82 -6.85
CA VAL A 28 -1.33 -0.88 -7.33
C VAL A 28 -0.88 0.53 -7.01
N ILE A 29 -0.62 1.34 -8.03
CA ILE A 29 -0.02 2.68 -7.88
C ILE A 29 -1.03 3.76 -8.26
N GLY A 30 -1.12 4.79 -7.43
CA GLY A 30 -1.90 5.99 -7.68
C GLY A 30 -3.33 5.94 -7.14
N LYS A 31 -3.83 7.10 -6.69
CA LYS A 31 -5.09 7.25 -5.95
C LYS A 31 -6.29 6.56 -6.60
N LYS A 32 -6.49 6.77 -7.91
CA LYS A 32 -7.65 6.22 -8.62
C LYS A 32 -7.63 4.68 -8.60
N ALA A 33 -6.48 4.09 -8.90
CA ALA A 33 -6.32 2.64 -8.92
C ALA A 33 -6.49 2.06 -7.50
N SER A 34 -5.99 2.74 -6.46
CA SER A 34 -6.19 2.33 -5.07
C SER A 34 -7.67 2.36 -4.65
N ILE A 35 -8.44 3.38 -5.02
CA ILE A 35 -9.88 3.45 -4.74
C ILE A 35 -10.62 2.31 -5.45
N GLU A 36 -10.29 2.04 -6.71
CA GLU A 36 -10.89 0.94 -7.48
C GLU A 36 -10.57 -0.41 -6.84
N ALA A 37 -9.32 -0.63 -6.42
CA ALA A 37 -8.88 -1.84 -5.73
C ALA A 37 -9.60 -2.04 -4.39
N GLY A 38 -9.59 -1.04 -3.52
CA GLY A 38 -10.28 -1.10 -2.21
C GLY A 38 -11.79 -1.30 -2.35
N THR A 39 -12.42 -0.66 -3.34
CA THR A 39 -13.85 -0.86 -3.62
C THR A 39 -14.14 -2.28 -4.09
N LYS A 40 -13.30 -2.83 -4.97
CA LYS A 40 -13.47 -4.19 -5.47
C LYS A 40 -13.28 -5.22 -4.35
N LEU A 41 -12.32 -5.01 -3.47
CA LEU A 41 -12.08 -5.87 -2.31
C LEU A 41 -13.25 -5.82 -1.32
N ALA A 42 -13.69 -4.62 -0.92
CA ALA A 42 -14.83 -4.44 -0.02
C ALA A 42 -16.15 -5.04 -0.57
N LEU A 43 -16.31 -5.09 -1.90
CA LEU A 43 -17.46 -5.74 -2.53
C LEU A 43 -17.32 -7.26 -2.62
N ALA A 44 -16.09 -7.77 -2.73
CA ALA A 44 -15.81 -9.20 -2.80
C ALA A 44 -15.87 -9.86 -1.41
N ASP A 45 -15.30 -9.19 -0.41
CA ASP A 45 -15.29 -9.61 0.98
C ASP A 45 -15.41 -8.38 1.91
N PRO A 46 -16.63 -8.05 2.37
CA PRO A 46 -16.85 -6.90 3.25
C PRO A 46 -16.27 -7.05 4.66
N GLU A 47 -15.87 -8.26 5.08
CA GLU A 47 -15.29 -8.51 6.40
C GLU A 47 -13.76 -8.33 6.42
N ASP A 48 -13.17 -8.24 5.24
CA ASP A 48 -11.75 -8.04 5.02
C ASP A 48 -11.29 -6.61 5.39
N SER A 49 -10.30 -6.54 6.28
CA SER A 49 -9.77 -5.30 6.82
C SER A 49 -8.77 -4.58 5.90
N ASP A 50 -8.18 -5.23 4.90
CA ASP A 50 -7.30 -4.59 3.91
C ASP A 50 -8.04 -3.53 3.12
N SER A 51 -9.33 -3.74 2.85
CA SER A 51 -10.17 -2.75 2.19
C SER A 51 -10.19 -1.42 2.96
N ASN A 52 -10.24 -1.47 4.30
CA ASN A 52 -10.20 -0.30 5.17
C ASN A 52 -8.81 0.35 5.17
N SER A 53 -7.74 -0.44 5.19
CA SER A 53 -6.36 0.05 5.09
C SER A 53 -6.09 0.78 3.78
N ILE A 54 -6.61 0.27 2.66
CA ILE A 54 -6.53 0.94 1.36
C ILE A 54 -7.21 2.31 1.40
N PHE A 55 -8.43 2.39 1.96
CA PHE A 55 -9.13 3.68 2.07
C PHE A 55 -8.46 4.64 3.06
N GLN A 56 -7.85 4.13 4.13
CA GLN A 56 -7.04 4.92 5.04
C GLN A 56 -5.78 5.47 4.35
N ALA A 57 -5.14 4.70 3.48
CA ALA A 57 -4.03 5.16 2.65
C ALA A 57 -4.47 6.26 1.66
N VAL A 58 -5.63 6.11 1.02
CA VAL A 58 -6.20 7.15 0.14
C VAL A 58 -6.45 8.45 0.91
N LYS A 59 -6.99 8.36 2.13
CA LYS A 59 -7.20 9.52 2.99
C LYS A 59 -5.87 10.19 3.36
N ALA A 60 -4.87 9.41 3.78
CA ALA A 60 -3.54 9.94 4.10
C ALA A 60 -2.88 10.62 2.89
N PHE A 61 -3.03 10.05 1.68
CA PHE A 61 -2.56 10.66 0.45
C PHE A 61 -3.14 12.06 0.24
N ASP A 62 -4.46 12.21 0.37
CA ASP A 62 -5.15 13.49 0.18
C ASP A 62 -4.68 14.53 1.22
N GLU A 63 -4.64 14.17 2.49
CA GLU A 63 -4.20 15.05 3.57
C GLU A 63 -2.74 15.52 3.39
N LEU A 64 -1.86 14.65 2.90
CA LEU A 64 -0.46 14.99 2.66
C LEU A 64 -0.28 15.86 1.41
N ARG A 65 -1.07 15.62 0.36
CA ARG A 65 -1.10 16.46 -0.85
C ARG A 65 -1.60 17.87 -0.54
N GLU A 66 -2.64 18.01 0.27
CA GLU A 66 -3.18 19.31 0.71
C GLU A 66 -2.14 20.13 1.50
N ARG A 67 -1.23 19.46 2.21
CA ARG A 67 -0.10 20.10 2.90
C ARG A 67 1.04 20.54 1.98
N GLY A 68 0.91 20.36 0.65
CA GLY A 68 1.87 20.79 -0.35
C GLY A 68 3.03 19.81 -0.62
N ASN A 69 2.90 18.55 -0.21
CA ASN A 69 3.89 17.51 -0.49
C ASN A 69 3.69 16.91 -1.89
N GLU A 70 4.76 16.36 -2.45
CA GLU A 70 4.68 15.45 -3.58
C GLU A 70 4.44 14.05 -3.02
N VAL A 71 3.25 13.50 -3.25
CA VAL A 71 2.84 12.24 -2.62
C VAL A 71 2.50 11.22 -3.70
N GLU A 72 3.00 10.00 -3.54
CA GLU A 72 2.55 8.83 -4.29
C GLU A 72 1.89 7.84 -3.33
N ILE A 73 0.91 7.08 -3.81
CA ILE A 73 0.26 6.02 -3.04
C ILE A 73 0.48 4.69 -3.73
N ALA A 74 0.78 3.66 -2.95
CA ALA A 74 0.95 2.31 -3.44
C ALA A 74 0.31 1.29 -2.50
N ILE A 75 -0.32 0.27 -3.07
CA ILE A 75 -0.73 -0.95 -2.37
C ILE A 75 0.19 -2.05 -2.88
N VAL A 76 0.92 -2.71 -1.98
CA VAL A 76 1.79 -3.84 -2.31
C VAL A 76 1.20 -5.10 -1.70
N THR A 77 1.24 -6.19 -2.47
CA THR A 77 0.70 -7.47 -2.02
C THR A 77 1.81 -8.51 -1.86
N GLY A 78 1.69 -9.38 -0.86
CA GLY A 78 2.64 -10.43 -0.59
C GLY A 78 2.31 -11.72 -1.33
N SER A 79 1.90 -12.74 -0.57
CA SER A 79 1.52 -14.04 -1.10
C SER A 79 0.69 -14.81 -0.08
N ALA A 80 -0.36 -15.49 -0.55
CA ALA A 80 -1.17 -16.42 0.25
C ALA A 80 -0.35 -17.57 0.89
N ARG A 81 0.87 -17.83 0.43
CA ARG A 81 1.79 -18.81 1.03
C ARG A 81 2.50 -18.30 2.28
N LEU A 82 2.44 -16.99 2.54
CA LEU A 82 3.09 -16.31 3.64
C LEU A 82 4.62 -16.53 3.67
N GLY A 83 5.23 -16.15 4.79
CA GLY A 83 6.66 -16.35 5.03
C GLY A 83 7.54 -15.57 4.05
N TYR A 84 8.67 -16.17 3.67
CA TYR A 84 9.66 -15.52 2.82
C TYR A 84 9.12 -15.13 1.44
N GLU A 85 8.20 -15.90 0.86
CA GLU A 85 7.66 -15.59 -0.48
C GLU A 85 6.85 -14.30 -0.46
N ALA A 86 6.02 -14.10 0.56
CA ALA A 86 5.28 -12.86 0.76
C ALA A 86 6.24 -11.68 0.98
N ASP A 87 7.20 -11.81 1.90
CA ASP A 87 8.17 -10.76 2.21
C ASP A 87 8.98 -10.36 0.96
N ALA A 88 9.45 -11.34 0.18
CA ALA A 88 10.22 -11.10 -1.04
C ALA A 88 9.39 -10.40 -2.14
N ASN A 89 8.10 -10.74 -2.27
CA ASN A 89 7.20 -10.07 -3.21
C ASN A 89 6.97 -8.61 -2.83
N VAL A 90 6.77 -8.32 -1.54
CA VAL A 90 6.61 -6.96 -1.03
C VAL A 90 7.89 -6.15 -1.26
N VAL A 91 9.06 -6.69 -0.89
CA VAL A 91 10.35 -6.00 -1.08
C VAL A 91 10.60 -5.68 -2.55
N LYS A 92 10.36 -6.62 -3.47
CA LYS A 92 10.53 -6.41 -4.91
C LYS A 92 9.65 -5.26 -5.44
N GLN A 93 8.42 -5.15 -4.94
CA GLN A 93 7.51 -4.07 -5.31
C GLN A 93 7.96 -2.72 -4.74
N LEU A 94 8.41 -2.72 -3.47
CA LEU A 94 8.93 -1.54 -2.81
C LEU A 94 10.22 -1.03 -3.49
N GLU A 95 11.16 -1.90 -3.86
CA GLU A 95 12.38 -1.52 -4.58
C GLU A 95 12.07 -0.80 -5.91
N ARG A 96 11.06 -1.28 -6.64
CA ARG A 96 10.58 -0.61 -7.86
C ARG A 96 10.06 0.79 -7.54
N MET A 97 9.25 0.92 -6.49
CA MET A 97 8.69 2.21 -6.07
C MET A 97 9.76 3.19 -5.62
N ILE A 98 10.77 2.73 -4.87
CA ILE A 98 11.91 3.53 -4.44
C ILE A 98 12.70 4.02 -5.66
N LYS A 99 12.92 3.16 -6.65
CA LYS A 99 13.65 3.52 -7.87
C LYS A 99 12.91 4.57 -8.71
N ASP A 100 11.61 4.39 -8.89
CA ASP A 100 10.81 5.22 -9.80
C ASP A 100 10.41 6.57 -9.16
N PHE A 101 10.05 6.58 -7.87
CA PHE A 101 9.54 7.77 -7.17
C PHE A 101 10.57 8.45 -6.25
N GLN A 102 11.58 7.72 -5.78
CA GLN A 102 12.63 8.22 -4.87
C GLN A 102 12.06 8.96 -3.64
N PRO A 103 11.23 8.30 -2.82
CA PRO A 103 10.62 8.91 -1.64
C PRO A 103 11.67 9.31 -0.59
N GLU A 104 11.43 10.42 0.10
CA GLU A 104 12.23 10.86 1.26
C GLU A 104 11.72 10.27 2.58
N ALA A 105 10.45 9.87 2.62
CA ALA A 105 9.84 9.18 3.74
C ALA A 105 8.64 8.34 3.28
N CYS A 106 8.31 7.33 4.08
CA CYS A 106 7.15 6.47 3.88
C CYS A 106 6.14 6.66 5.02
N ILE A 107 4.86 6.68 4.67
CA ILE A 107 3.74 6.55 5.59
C ILE A 107 3.22 5.14 5.41
N PHE A 108 3.50 4.29 6.38
CA PHE A 108 3.05 2.91 6.40
C PHE A 108 1.61 2.83 6.92
N VAL A 109 0.75 2.14 6.17
CA VAL A 109 -0.65 1.88 6.50
C VAL A 109 -0.85 0.37 6.46
N SER A 110 -1.44 -0.16 7.52
CA SER A 110 -1.58 -1.59 7.75
C SER A 110 -2.85 -1.82 8.56
N ASP A 111 -3.42 -3.01 8.40
CA ASP A 111 -4.63 -3.41 9.10
C ASP A 111 -4.36 -4.11 10.45
N GLY A 112 -3.13 -4.53 10.71
CA GLY A 112 -2.71 -5.14 11.97
C GLY A 112 -1.35 -5.82 11.96
N ALA A 113 -1.14 -6.65 12.99
CA ALA A 113 0.16 -7.23 13.33
C ALA A 113 0.79 -8.09 12.22
N SER A 114 -0.03 -8.68 11.34
CA SER A 114 0.45 -9.48 10.21
C SER A 114 1.30 -8.64 9.26
N ASP A 115 0.88 -7.44 8.91
CA ASP A 115 1.62 -6.54 8.03
C ASP A 115 2.75 -5.82 8.76
N GLU A 116 2.54 -5.42 10.01
CA GLU A 116 3.54 -4.67 10.81
C GLU A 116 4.85 -5.46 10.98
N ARG A 117 4.81 -6.78 10.78
CA ARG A 117 6.02 -7.63 10.73
C ARG A 117 7.02 -7.19 9.65
N LEU A 118 6.57 -6.46 8.63
CA LEU A 118 7.38 -5.97 7.52
C LEU A 118 8.12 -4.67 7.82
N LEU A 119 7.82 -3.99 8.93
CA LEU A 119 8.49 -2.75 9.32
C LEU A 119 10.03 -2.81 9.28
N PRO A 120 10.71 -3.93 9.64
CA PRO A 120 12.17 -4.03 9.50
C PRO A 120 12.69 -4.00 8.06
N LEU A 121 11.83 -4.21 7.06
CA LEU A 121 12.17 -4.23 5.64
C LEU A 121 11.92 -2.87 4.94
N ILE A 122 11.27 -1.93 5.64
CA ILE A 122 10.84 -0.61 5.13
C ILE A 122 11.73 0.48 5.71
#